data_AF-A0A5N0YN54-F1
#
_entry.id   AF-A0A5N0YN54-F1
#
_cell.length_a   1.000
_cell.length_b   1.000
_cell.length_c   1.000
_cell.angle_alpha   90.00
_cell.angle_beta   90.00
_cell.angle_gamma   90.00
#
_symmetry.space_group_name_H-M   'P 1'
#
loop_
_entity.id
_entity.type
_entity.pdbx_description
1 polymer ?
#
loop_
_entity_poly.entity_id
_entity_poly.type
_entity_poly.pdbx_seq_one_letter_code
_entity_poly.pdbx_strand_id
1 'polypeptide(L)'
;MKKTSKLYYAYLLICLLVPICFLGSGNHAVSADTGSAQVIIHKKKMLSTSGTLQNTGKVMSEFDQYQGLSMVEFKIYDVTNEFYQKRQQGATVDEAKQAVQSLISGNPIAQGTTDSEGNLTLNLPKMQDGKDAVYVIKEEQKDGITPAANMVIAFPMYEMIKQEDGSYEYGTEELDTIHLYPKNTVTSEGTLIVKKIGSAEKEALDGAEFILSKTEGGIVKYIHSVKDGLYTWTTDQTAAKHFVTGHMYDIGDKDFSEEKTDNGQLIVNHLEVGAYVLEEVKAPDNATIIEEQRKTSFEITSEKTQVEKTITNDTSKVEKTTPKLKGQDVTIGEHVHYEISVNIPQGIADKEGENNKYTKFHLIDTHDPALSLSETLGYTLYDGDKVIDPVNYTVTLQENGFTVAIAPAYIPLLTPGNTLRFVYFMHLNELADPTKGYKNQAKVENGYTEDKTPPTTEIVTGGKRFVKVDGDVSTNQPLAGAQFVVRDKNVDASDYLVIDSQTNAVSWTSEKNQATVFVAGEDGIIDITGLKYGTYFLEETQAPKDYVLLHDRISFGVDEYSYQRAGQLVEPEKVPNKHKGLLPSTGGKGIYLSITIGLGLSLIAVGYFLKKKRNS
;
A
#
# COMPACT_ATOMS: atom_id res chain seq x y z
N MET A 1 69.34 8.65 18.92
CA MET A 1 70.65 8.24 19.48
C MET A 1 70.46 7.05 20.41
N LYS A 2 71.24 5.99 20.18
CA LYS A 2 71.72 4.94 21.09
C LYS A 2 70.97 4.64 22.42
N LYS A 3 70.55 3.37 22.51
CA LYS A 3 70.82 2.38 23.58
C LYS A 3 70.21 2.63 24.98
N THR A 4 69.16 1.90 25.34
CA THR A 4 69.11 0.61 26.09
C THR A 4 69.35 0.71 27.60
N SER A 5 68.38 0.23 28.39
CA SER A 5 68.60 -0.77 29.46
C SER A 5 67.25 -1.30 29.97
N LYS A 6 66.96 -2.62 29.86
CA LYS A 6 67.01 -3.64 30.95
C LYS A 6 65.85 -3.46 31.96
N LEU A 7 65.08 -4.44 32.45
CA LEU A 7 65.22 -5.91 32.54
C LEU A 7 63.99 -6.51 33.33
N TYR A 8 63.54 -7.72 32.94
CA TYR A 8 62.86 -8.81 33.69
C TYR A 8 61.56 -8.55 34.52
N TYR A 9 60.59 -9.47 34.75
CA TYR A 9 60.56 -10.94 34.88
C TYR A 9 59.14 -11.51 34.57
N ALA A 10 59.10 -12.56 33.74
CA ALA A 10 58.48 -13.88 33.94
C ALA A 10 57.03 -14.08 34.44
N TYR A 11 56.24 -14.89 33.72
CA TYR A 11 56.07 -16.34 33.96
C TYR A 11 55.29 -17.01 32.79
N LEU A 12 55.78 -18.20 32.38
CA LEU A 12 55.11 -19.44 31.91
C LEU A 12 53.84 -19.37 31.02
N LEU A 13 53.51 -20.24 30.05
CA LEU A 13 53.97 -21.52 29.45
C LEU A 13 52.77 -21.83 28.48
N ILE A 14 52.86 -22.12 27.18
CA ILE A 14 53.05 -23.43 26.53
C ILE A 14 52.63 -23.26 25.06
N CYS A 15 53.50 -23.77 24.17
CA CYS A 15 53.30 -24.32 22.82
C CYS A 15 52.36 -23.64 21.81
N LEU A 16 52.97 -22.93 20.87
CA LEU A 16 52.56 -22.86 19.47
C LEU A 16 53.83 -22.76 18.61
N LEU A 17 54.17 -23.83 17.91
CA LEU A 17 55.22 -23.83 16.88
C LEU A 17 54.63 -24.44 15.61
N VAL A 18 54.22 -23.54 14.72
CA VAL A 18 54.16 -23.76 13.28
C VAL A 18 55.58 -24.10 12.80
N PRO A 19 55.74 -25.00 11.82
CA PRO A 19 56.44 -24.57 10.61
C PRO A 19 55.73 -25.06 9.34
N ILE A 20 55.42 -24.15 8.42
CA ILE A 20 56.22 -23.83 7.23
C ILE A 20 56.03 -24.88 6.12
N CYS A 21 55.50 -24.37 5.01
CA CYS A 21 55.39 -25.01 3.71
C CYS A 21 56.67 -25.77 3.32
N PHE A 22 56.51 -27.05 3.04
CA PHE A 22 57.36 -27.78 2.10
C PHE A 22 56.58 -27.97 0.80
N LEU A 23 57.12 -27.42 -0.30
CA LEU A 23 56.90 -27.96 -1.63
C LEU A 23 57.39 -29.40 -1.63
N GLY A 24 56.45 -30.34 -1.58
CA GLY A 24 56.70 -31.76 -1.73
C GLY A 24 55.84 -32.28 -2.86
N SER A 25 56.48 -32.56 -4.00
CA SER A 25 55.93 -33.41 -5.06
C SER A 25 55.77 -34.83 -4.49
N GLY A 26 54.68 -35.05 -3.78
CA GLY A 26 54.27 -36.37 -3.31
C GLY A 26 53.26 -36.93 -4.28
N ASN A 27 53.72 -37.73 -5.24
CA ASN A 27 52.88 -38.79 -5.79
C ASN A 27 52.44 -39.65 -4.60
N HIS A 28 51.24 -39.41 -4.09
CA HIS A 28 50.54 -40.42 -3.29
C HIS A 28 50.16 -41.53 -4.27
N ALA A 29 51.09 -42.46 -4.45
CA ALA A 29 50.74 -43.80 -4.85
C ALA A 29 49.78 -44.33 -3.77
N VAL A 30 48.49 -44.33 -4.09
CA VAL A 30 47.50 -45.13 -3.39
C VAL A 30 47.99 -46.57 -3.53
N SER A 31 48.38 -47.17 -2.40
CA SER A 31 48.63 -48.61 -2.36
C SER A 31 47.34 -49.29 -2.77
N ALA A 32 47.33 -49.94 -3.94
CA ALA A 32 46.26 -50.80 -4.40
C ALA A 32 46.11 -51.94 -3.39
N ASP A 33 45.07 -51.87 -2.55
CA ASP A 33 44.59 -53.04 -1.84
C ASP A 33 43.92 -53.94 -2.89
N THR A 34 44.63 -54.97 -3.36
CA THR A 34 44.24 -55.78 -4.52
C THR A 34 42.94 -56.58 -4.30
N GLY A 35 42.36 -56.54 -3.10
CA GLY A 35 41.12 -57.24 -2.74
C GLY A 35 39.82 -56.42 -2.89
N SER A 36 39.89 -55.11 -3.14
CA SER A 36 38.69 -54.26 -3.27
C SER A 36 38.78 -53.31 -4.48
N ALA A 37 37.63 -52.89 -4.99
CA ALA A 37 37.52 -51.89 -6.04
C ALA A 37 36.82 -50.65 -5.52
N GLN A 38 37.26 -49.48 -5.99
CA GLN A 38 36.61 -48.22 -5.71
C GLN A 38 35.45 -48.01 -6.69
N VAL A 39 34.24 -47.80 -6.19
CA VAL A 39 33.05 -47.50 -6.98
C VAL A 39 32.63 -46.06 -6.71
N ILE A 40 32.58 -45.25 -7.77
CA ILE A 40 32.19 -43.85 -7.73
C ILE A 40 30.86 -43.72 -8.47
N ILE A 41 29.81 -43.36 -7.73
CA ILE A 41 28.48 -43.09 -8.27
C ILE A 41 28.37 -41.59 -8.53
N HIS A 42 28.10 -41.23 -9.78
CA HIS A 42 27.86 -39.87 -10.26
C HIS A 42 26.37 -39.66 -10.49
N LYS A 43 25.68 -39.12 -9.48
CA LYS A 43 24.26 -38.80 -9.57
C LYS A 43 24.06 -37.43 -10.19
N LYS A 44 23.39 -37.41 -11.35
CA LYS A 44 23.09 -36.17 -12.10
C LYS A 44 21.59 -35.86 -12.11
N LYS A 45 21.26 -34.57 -12.20
CA LYS A 45 19.90 -34.06 -12.43
C LYS A 45 19.62 -34.06 -13.93
N MET A 46 18.55 -34.73 -14.35
CA MET A 46 18.08 -34.72 -15.74
C MET A 46 16.57 -34.50 -15.75
N LEU A 47 16.05 -33.84 -16.79
CA LEU A 47 14.60 -33.67 -16.99
C LEU A 47 13.99 -34.81 -17.79
N SER A 48 14.79 -35.47 -18.64
CA SER A 48 14.39 -36.68 -19.36
C SER A 48 15.58 -37.64 -19.48
N THR A 49 15.30 -38.94 -19.55
CA THR A 49 16.32 -39.98 -19.77
C THR A 49 16.48 -40.33 -21.26
N SER A 50 16.40 -39.33 -22.14
CA SER A 50 16.45 -39.52 -23.59
C SER A 50 17.87 -39.91 -24.04
N GLY A 51 18.17 -41.22 -24.05
CA GLY A 51 19.44 -41.78 -24.50
C GLY A 51 19.87 -43.02 -23.71
N THR A 52 20.05 -44.15 -24.39
CA THR A 52 20.66 -45.37 -23.85
C THR A 52 22.19 -45.25 -23.76
N LEU A 53 22.71 -44.18 -23.13
CA LEU A 53 24.13 -44.10 -22.81
C LEU A 53 24.50 -45.21 -21.82
N GLN A 54 25.32 -46.15 -22.26
CA GLN A 54 25.77 -47.28 -21.46
C GLN A 54 26.85 -46.79 -20.48
N ASN A 55 26.83 -47.26 -19.23
CA ASN A 55 27.93 -47.02 -18.30
C ASN A 55 29.19 -47.71 -18.83
N THR A 56 30.28 -46.93 -19.00
CA THR A 56 31.56 -47.46 -19.51
C THR A 56 32.47 -48.01 -18.43
N GLY A 57 32.22 -47.66 -17.16
CA GLY A 57 33.11 -47.95 -16.04
C GLY A 57 34.23 -46.92 -15.87
N LYS A 58 34.45 -46.03 -16.86
CA LYS A 58 35.35 -44.87 -16.77
C LYS A 58 34.56 -43.55 -16.68
N VAL A 59 35.25 -42.45 -16.40
CA VAL A 59 34.66 -41.10 -16.40
C VAL A 59 34.06 -40.79 -17.78
N MET A 60 32.82 -40.32 -17.80
CA MET A 60 32.06 -40.01 -19.02
C MET A 60 31.79 -38.50 -19.11
N SER A 61 32.47 -37.83 -20.03
CA SER A 61 32.34 -36.38 -20.26
C SER A 61 30.95 -35.93 -20.70
N GLU A 62 30.15 -36.84 -21.26
CA GLU A 62 28.77 -36.59 -21.70
C GLU A 62 27.85 -36.17 -20.55
N PHE A 63 28.23 -36.46 -19.31
CA PHE A 63 27.49 -36.10 -18.12
C PHE A 63 28.00 -34.82 -17.42
N ASP A 64 29.08 -34.21 -17.91
CA ASP A 64 29.66 -32.99 -17.32
C ASP A 64 28.75 -31.77 -17.48
N GLN A 65 27.85 -31.81 -18.46
CA GLN A 65 26.83 -30.77 -18.64
C GLN A 65 25.84 -30.72 -17.48
N TYR A 66 25.47 -31.87 -16.89
CA TYR A 66 24.43 -31.96 -15.88
C TYR A 66 24.90 -31.58 -14.48
N GLN A 67 24.01 -30.92 -13.74
CA GLN A 67 24.19 -30.63 -12.32
C GLN A 67 24.18 -31.90 -11.48
N GLY A 68 24.96 -31.91 -10.39
CA GLY A 68 24.94 -32.98 -9.38
C GLY A 68 23.61 -33.06 -8.62
N LEU A 69 23.18 -34.27 -8.29
CA LEU A 69 22.02 -34.51 -7.42
C LEU A 69 22.50 -35.01 -6.06
N SER A 70 22.51 -34.10 -5.10
CA SER A 70 22.95 -34.34 -3.74
C SER A 70 21.91 -35.05 -2.88
N MET A 71 22.34 -35.55 -1.72
CA MET A 71 21.46 -36.12 -0.70
C MET A 71 20.59 -37.26 -1.23
N VAL A 72 21.15 -38.13 -2.09
CA VAL A 72 20.53 -39.39 -2.54
C VAL A 72 21.24 -40.54 -1.85
N GLU A 73 20.48 -41.38 -1.14
CA GLU A 73 21.02 -42.53 -0.43
C GLU A 73 21.10 -43.76 -1.35
N PHE A 74 22.25 -44.44 -1.32
CA PHE A 74 22.47 -45.71 -1.99
C PHE A 74 22.79 -46.80 -0.97
N LYS A 75 22.22 -47.98 -1.17
CA LYS A 75 22.46 -49.20 -0.37
C LYS A 75 22.91 -50.34 -1.28
N ILE A 76 23.98 -51.02 -0.89
CA ILE A 76 24.68 -52.02 -1.70
C ILE A 76 24.48 -53.39 -1.06
N TYR A 77 23.95 -54.34 -1.81
CA TYR A 77 23.63 -55.68 -1.33
C TYR A 77 24.46 -56.73 -2.08
N ASP A 78 25.01 -57.69 -1.34
CA ASP A 78 25.67 -58.85 -1.91
C ASP A 78 24.64 -59.87 -2.41
N VAL A 79 24.73 -60.21 -3.69
CA VAL A 79 23.88 -61.20 -4.36
C VAL A 79 24.72 -62.27 -5.05
N THR A 80 25.99 -62.42 -4.66
CA THR A 80 26.96 -63.33 -5.28
C THR A 80 26.43 -64.75 -5.33
N ASN A 81 25.88 -65.25 -4.22
CA ASN A 81 25.39 -66.62 -4.14
C ASN A 81 24.20 -66.87 -5.08
N GLU A 82 23.23 -65.98 -5.10
CA GLU A 82 22.03 -66.03 -5.94
C GLU A 82 22.38 -65.91 -7.42
N PHE A 83 23.32 -65.03 -7.77
CA PHE A 83 23.81 -64.88 -9.14
C PHE A 83 24.44 -66.19 -9.64
N TYR A 84 25.35 -66.80 -8.88
CA TYR A 84 25.98 -68.05 -9.30
C TYR A 84 25.01 -69.24 -9.31
N GLN A 85 23.96 -69.25 -8.47
CA GLN A 85 22.90 -70.25 -8.58
C GLN A 85 22.19 -70.16 -9.94
N LYS A 86 21.91 -68.95 -10.44
CA LYS A 86 21.33 -68.77 -11.79
C LYS A 86 22.30 -69.23 -12.88
N ARG A 87 23.59 -68.92 -12.75
CA ARG A 87 24.63 -69.38 -13.69
C ARG A 87 24.73 -70.91 -13.72
N GLN A 88 24.64 -71.58 -12.58
CA GLN A 88 24.62 -73.05 -12.48
C GLN A 88 23.38 -73.67 -13.14
N GLN A 89 22.26 -72.92 -13.20
CA GLN A 89 21.03 -73.32 -13.88
C GLN A 89 21.05 -73.05 -15.40
N GLY A 90 22.17 -72.56 -15.93
CA GLY A 90 22.37 -72.34 -17.37
C GLY A 90 22.03 -70.93 -17.87
N ALA A 91 21.60 -70.01 -17.00
CA ALA A 91 21.36 -68.61 -17.39
C ALA A 91 22.67 -67.97 -17.87
N THR A 92 22.62 -67.14 -18.92
CA THR A 92 23.73 -66.27 -19.35
C THR A 92 24.10 -65.25 -18.26
N VAL A 93 25.21 -64.54 -18.41
CA VAL A 93 25.61 -63.49 -17.45
C VAL A 93 24.54 -62.41 -17.35
N ASP A 94 23.99 -61.96 -18.49
CA ASP A 94 22.99 -60.90 -18.52
C ASP A 94 21.65 -61.37 -17.94
N GLU A 95 21.21 -62.59 -18.26
CA GLU A 95 20.03 -63.19 -17.64
C GLU A 95 20.19 -63.35 -16.12
N ALA A 96 21.38 -63.75 -15.66
CA ALA A 96 21.67 -63.86 -14.23
C ALA A 96 21.69 -62.48 -13.54
N LYS A 97 22.28 -61.45 -14.16
CA LYS A 97 22.24 -60.06 -13.66
C LYS A 97 20.80 -59.56 -13.56
N GLN A 98 20.00 -59.77 -14.59
CA GLN A 98 18.60 -59.37 -14.60
C GLN A 98 17.79 -60.10 -13.52
N ALA A 99 18.06 -61.38 -13.30
CA ALA A 99 17.37 -62.18 -12.29
C ALA A 99 17.67 -61.74 -10.85
N VAL A 100 18.84 -61.15 -10.58
CA VAL A 100 19.23 -60.66 -9.24
C VAL A 100 18.97 -59.17 -9.02
N GLN A 101 18.63 -58.41 -10.06
CA GLN A 101 18.54 -56.95 -10.03
C GLN A 101 17.59 -56.38 -8.96
N SER A 102 16.50 -57.08 -8.66
CA SER A 102 15.53 -56.69 -7.63
C SER A 102 15.76 -57.35 -6.27
N LEU A 103 16.80 -58.19 -6.13
CA LEU A 103 17.09 -58.87 -4.87
C LEU A 103 17.72 -57.90 -3.88
N ILE A 104 17.06 -57.77 -2.74
CA ILE A 104 17.46 -56.92 -1.62
C ILE A 104 17.38 -57.78 -0.37
N SER A 105 18.32 -58.72 -0.22
CA SER A 105 18.37 -59.67 0.87
C SER A 105 19.44 -59.28 1.90
N GLY A 106 19.10 -59.39 3.19
CA GLY A 106 20.03 -59.10 4.28
C GLY A 106 20.32 -57.61 4.51
N ASN A 107 21.38 -57.33 5.26
CA ASN A 107 21.85 -55.97 5.50
C ASN A 107 22.73 -55.50 4.33
N PRO A 108 22.70 -54.21 3.97
CA PRO A 108 23.61 -53.68 2.97
C PRO A 108 25.07 -53.82 3.45
N ILE A 109 25.95 -54.22 2.54
CA ILE A 109 27.40 -54.34 2.82
C ILE A 109 28.05 -52.95 2.89
N ALA A 110 27.47 -51.99 2.17
CA ALA A 110 27.88 -50.60 2.14
C ALA A 110 26.66 -49.71 1.88
N GLN A 111 26.71 -48.49 2.39
CA GLN A 111 25.72 -47.48 2.11
C GLN A 111 26.37 -46.09 2.18
N GLY A 112 25.75 -45.11 1.53
CA GLY A 112 26.21 -43.74 1.60
C GLY A 112 25.26 -42.80 0.89
N THR A 113 25.56 -41.50 1.00
CA THR A 113 24.74 -40.44 0.45
C THR A 113 25.58 -39.57 -0.47
N THR A 114 25.01 -39.16 -1.60
CA THR A 114 25.71 -38.29 -2.55
C THR A 114 26.01 -36.90 -1.96
N ASP A 115 27.19 -36.38 -2.26
CA ASP A 115 27.64 -35.04 -1.86
C ASP A 115 27.00 -33.91 -2.70
N SER A 116 27.45 -32.67 -2.51
CA SER A 116 26.94 -31.50 -3.24
C SER A 116 27.16 -31.54 -4.75
N GLU A 117 28.13 -32.32 -5.23
CA GLU A 117 28.42 -32.53 -6.65
C GLU A 117 27.69 -33.77 -7.21
N GLY A 118 26.93 -34.45 -6.36
CA GLY A 118 26.21 -35.67 -6.68
C GLY A 118 27.08 -36.92 -6.65
N ASN A 119 28.28 -36.85 -6.07
CA ASN A 119 29.21 -37.97 -6.05
C ASN A 119 29.07 -38.80 -4.77
N LEU A 120 29.22 -40.12 -4.89
CA LEU A 120 29.35 -41.04 -3.76
C LEU A 120 30.46 -42.05 -4.07
N THR A 121 31.49 -42.09 -3.23
CA THR A 121 32.60 -43.04 -3.35
C THR A 121 32.49 -44.14 -2.31
N LEU A 122 32.59 -45.39 -2.76
CA LEU A 122 32.51 -46.59 -1.94
C LEU A 122 33.66 -47.53 -2.28
N ASN A 123 34.15 -48.30 -1.31
CA ASN A 123 35.11 -49.38 -1.56
C ASN A 123 34.39 -50.72 -1.38
N LEU A 124 34.35 -51.54 -2.42
CA LEU A 124 33.63 -52.82 -2.43
C LEU A 124 34.62 -53.98 -2.63
N PRO A 125 34.56 -55.06 -1.83
CA PRO A 125 35.40 -56.24 -2.05
C PRO A 125 35.15 -56.86 -3.43
N LYS A 126 36.21 -57.26 -4.13
CA LYS A 126 36.09 -57.93 -5.43
C LYS A 126 35.67 -59.39 -5.33
N MET A 127 35.80 -60.00 -4.15
CA MET A 127 35.51 -61.41 -3.90
C MET A 127 34.57 -61.56 -2.69
N GLN A 128 33.64 -62.50 -2.78
CA GLN A 128 32.79 -62.95 -1.68
C GLN A 128 32.80 -64.48 -1.63
N ASP A 129 33.11 -65.04 -0.46
CA ASP A 129 33.20 -66.50 -0.24
C ASP A 129 34.00 -67.27 -1.31
N GLY A 130 35.10 -66.67 -1.78
CA GLY A 130 35.99 -67.27 -2.78
C GLY A 130 35.47 -67.25 -4.23
N LYS A 131 34.41 -66.50 -4.52
CA LYS A 131 33.91 -66.22 -5.88
C LYS A 131 34.00 -64.73 -6.19
N ASP A 132 34.02 -64.38 -7.47
CA ASP A 132 33.94 -62.97 -7.88
C ASP A 132 32.62 -62.37 -7.39
N ALA A 133 32.71 -61.22 -6.73
CA ALA A 133 31.56 -60.63 -6.07
C ALA A 133 30.55 -60.05 -7.07
N VAL A 134 29.27 -60.14 -6.73
CA VAL A 134 28.17 -59.52 -7.47
C VAL A 134 27.32 -58.70 -6.53
N TYR A 135 27.13 -57.42 -6.85
CA TYR A 135 26.41 -56.48 -6.00
C TYR A 135 25.24 -55.84 -6.72
N VAL A 136 24.13 -55.69 -5.98
CA VAL A 136 23.00 -54.82 -6.36
C VAL A 136 23.20 -53.47 -5.68
N ILE A 137 23.21 -52.40 -6.48
CA ILE A 137 23.23 -51.02 -6.01
C ILE A 137 21.80 -50.49 -6.10
N LYS A 138 21.18 -50.29 -4.94
CA LYS A 138 19.82 -49.79 -4.80
C LYS A 138 19.86 -48.31 -4.43
N GLU A 139 19.13 -47.50 -5.18
CA GLU A 139 18.83 -46.12 -4.81
C GLU A 139 17.60 -46.10 -3.90
N GLU A 140 17.67 -45.39 -2.78
CA GLU A 140 16.50 -45.18 -1.91
C GLU A 140 15.64 -44.04 -2.47
N GLN A 141 14.32 -44.20 -2.34
CA GLN A 141 13.36 -43.24 -2.89
C GLN A 141 13.53 -41.85 -2.26
N LYS A 142 13.52 -40.83 -3.12
CA LYS A 142 13.54 -39.42 -2.75
C LYS A 142 12.39 -38.71 -3.45
N ASP A 143 11.65 -37.86 -2.73
CA ASP A 143 10.52 -37.15 -3.33
C ASP A 143 10.97 -36.25 -4.48
N GLY A 144 10.14 -36.15 -5.52
CA GLY A 144 10.45 -35.43 -6.76
C GLY A 144 11.57 -36.05 -7.61
N ILE A 145 12.07 -37.24 -7.26
CA ILE A 145 13.06 -37.98 -8.05
C ILE A 145 12.45 -39.31 -8.48
N THR A 146 12.46 -39.58 -9.78
CA THR A 146 12.19 -40.94 -10.27
C THR A 146 13.51 -41.73 -10.23
N PRO A 147 13.66 -42.72 -9.33
CA PRO A 147 14.93 -43.42 -9.17
C PRO A 147 15.27 -44.24 -10.41
N ALA A 148 16.56 -44.44 -10.65
CA ALA A 148 17.02 -45.40 -11.64
C ALA A 148 16.61 -46.82 -11.23
N ALA A 149 16.49 -47.71 -12.21
CA ALA A 149 16.47 -49.14 -11.91
C ALA A 149 17.75 -49.53 -11.16
N ASN A 150 17.62 -50.45 -10.19
CA ASN A 150 18.77 -50.98 -9.47
C ASN A 150 19.88 -51.42 -10.44
N MET A 151 21.13 -51.07 -10.15
CA MET A 151 22.25 -51.50 -10.98
C MET A 151 22.83 -52.80 -10.43
N VAL A 152 23.32 -53.67 -11.32
CA VAL A 152 24.04 -54.88 -10.93
C VAL A 152 25.46 -54.80 -11.47
N ILE A 153 26.45 -54.83 -10.57
CA ILE A 153 27.87 -54.95 -10.92
C ILE A 153 28.35 -56.36 -10.58
N ALA A 154 29.17 -56.94 -11.45
CA ALA A 154 29.73 -58.27 -11.29
C ALA A 154 31.22 -58.22 -11.63
N PHE A 155 32.07 -58.60 -10.68
CA PHE A 155 33.52 -58.64 -10.89
C PHE A 155 33.95 -59.89 -11.68
N PRO A 156 35.15 -59.87 -12.31
CA PRO A 156 35.97 -58.70 -12.62
C PRO A 156 35.29 -57.77 -13.64
N MET A 157 35.44 -56.45 -13.48
CA MET A 157 34.83 -55.45 -14.38
C MET A 157 35.87 -54.90 -15.35
N TYR A 158 35.48 -54.77 -16.62
CA TYR A 158 36.30 -54.18 -17.69
C TYR A 158 35.61 -52.95 -18.26
N GLU A 159 36.38 -52.06 -18.87
CA GLU A 159 35.83 -50.89 -19.60
C GLU A 159 34.91 -51.34 -20.74
N MET A 160 33.80 -50.64 -20.95
CA MET A 160 33.00 -50.76 -22.18
C MET A 160 33.36 -49.63 -23.15
N ILE A 161 33.91 -49.98 -24.30
CA ILE A 161 34.35 -49.04 -25.33
C ILE A 161 33.26 -48.92 -26.40
N LYS A 162 32.80 -47.69 -26.63
CA LYS A 162 31.82 -47.37 -27.67
C LYS A 162 32.47 -47.51 -29.06
N GLN A 163 31.85 -48.30 -29.92
CA GLN A 163 32.27 -48.52 -31.30
C GLN A 163 31.69 -47.45 -32.24
N GLU A 164 32.23 -47.34 -33.45
CA GLU A 164 31.75 -46.38 -34.48
C GLU A 164 30.28 -46.59 -34.85
N ASP A 165 29.80 -47.83 -34.80
CA ASP A 165 28.41 -48.20 -35.07
C ASP A 165 27.45 -47.95 -33.89
N GLY A 166 27.97 -47.45 -32.76
CA GLY A 166 27.22 -47.16 -31.55
C GLY A 166 27.04 -48.36 -30.60
N SER A 167 27.51 -49.55 -30.96
CA SER A 167 27.61 -50.70 -30.05
C SER A 167 28.71 -50.50 -29.02
N TYR A 168 28.78 -51.39 -28.02
CA TYR A 168 29.83 -51.35 -27.00
C TYR A 168 30.48 -52.73 -26.86
N GLU A 169 31.80 -52.74 -26.74
CA GLU A 169 32.59 -53.96 -26.53
C GLU A 169 33.47 -53.82 -25.28
N TYR A 170 33.80 -54.94 -24.65
CA TYR A 170 34.70 -54.95 -23.51
C TYR A 170 36.14 -54.68 -23.93
N GLY A 171 36.83 -53.81 -23.20
CA GLY A 171 38.26 -53.63 -23.27
C GLY A 171 39.03 -54.78 -22.62
N THR A 172 40.35 -54.65 -22.58
CA THR A 172 41.26 -55.68 -22.05
C THR A 172 41.78 -55.38 -20.63
N GLU A 173 41.49 -54.18 -20.11
CA GLU A 173 41.95 -53.71 -18.79
C GLU A 173 40.86 -53.94 -17.73
N GLU A 174 41.19 -54.68 -16.66
CA GLU A 174 40.33 -54.80 -15.48
C GLU A 174 40.35 -53.47 -14.70
N LEU A 175 39.18 -52.99 -14.30
CA LEU A 175 39.00 -51.73 -13.59
C LEU A 175 39.10 -51.92 -12.08
N ASP A 176 40.02 -51.20 -11.45
CA ASP A 176 40.10 -51.03 -9.99
C ASP A 176 39.26 -49.84 -9.48
N THR A 177 38.94 -48.90 -10.37
CA THR A 177 38.05 -47.75 -10.11
C THR A 177 36.94 -47.74 -11.14
N ILE A 178 35.69 -47.82 -10.68
CA ILE A 178 34.50 -47.95 -11.51
C ILE A 178 33.63 -46.72 -11.34
N HIS A 179 33.39 -46.01 -12.43
CA HIS A 179 32.47 -44.87 -12.47
C HIS A 179 31.10 -45.31 -12.98
N LEU A 180 30.04 -44.97 -12.24
CA LEU A 180 28.65 -45.31 -12.55
C LEU A 180 27.78 -44.05 -12.58
N TYR A 181 26.87 -43.96 -13.55
CA TYR A 181 25.98 -42.84 -13.78
C TYR A 181 24.50 -43.30 -13.75
N PRO A 182 23.87 -43.40 -12.56
CA PRO A 182 22.45 -43.75 -12.45
C PRO A 182 21.57 -42.70 -13.11
N LYS A 183 20.64 -43.14 -13.96
CA LYS A 183 19.77 -42.28 -14.77
C LYS A 183 18.45 -41.99 -14.07
N ASN A 184 18.28 -40.77 -13.54
CA ASN A 184 17.03 -40.33 -12.91
C ASN A 184 16.48 -39.09 -13.59
N THR A 185 15.18 -38.90 -13.47
CA THR A 185 14.55 -37.62 -13.74
C THR A 185 14.24 -36.87 -12.45
N VAL A 186 14.36 -35.54 -12.50
CA VAL A 186 13.93 -34.62 -11.46
C VAL A 186 12.60 -34.01 -11.87
N THR A 187 11.65 -33.94 -10.95
CA THR A 187 10.40 -33.20 -11.13
C THR A 187 10.63 -31.72 -10.80
N SER A 188 10.41 -30.86 -11.79
CA SER A 188 10.55 -29.41 -11.70
C SER A 188 9.28 -28.71 -12.19
N GLU A 189 8.10 -29.22 -11.87
CA GLU A 189 6.82 -28.61 -12.27
C GLU A 189 6.25 -27.67 -11.19
N GLY A 190 7.09 -27.26 -10.22
CA GLY A 190 6.70 -26.44 -9.10
C GLY A 190 6.48 -24.97 -9.49
N THR A 191 5.38 -24.39 -9.02
CA THR A 191 5.07 -22.97 -9.19
C THR A 191 4.79 -22.32 -7.84
N LEU A 192 5.53 -21.25 -7.55
CA LEU A 192 5.21 -20.31 -6.48
C LEU A 192 4.40 -19.14 -7.06
N ILE A 193 3.28 -18.82 -6.42
CA ILE A 193 2.49 -17.61 -6.70
C ILE A 193 2.47 -16.74 -5.44
N VAL A 194 2.95 -15.51 -5.55
CA VAL A 194 2.92 -14.52 -4.47
C VAL A 194 1.89 -13.45 -4.82
N LYS A 195 1.05 -13.11 -3.84
CA LYS A 195 0.13 -11.97 -3.86
C LYS A 195 0.68 -10.91 -2.91
N LYS A 196 1.28 -9.85 -3.47
CA LYS A 196 1.81 -8.71 -2.76
C LYS A 196 0.74 -7.65 -2.57
N ILE A 197 0.46 -7.30 -1.32
CA ILE A 197 -0.58 -6.34 -0.98
C ILE A 197 -0.10 -5.29 0.03
N GLY A 198 -0.75 -4.13 0.04
CA GLY A 198 -0.59 -3.10 1.06
C GLY A 198 -1.42 -3.38 2.31
N SER A 199 -1.01 -2.81 3.44
CA SER A 199 -1.70 -2.99 4.71
C SER A 199 -2.93 -2.10 4.86
N ALA A 200 -2.99 -0.96 4.16
CA ALA A 200 -4.03 0.04 4.27
C ALA A 200 -5.35 -0.35 3.58
N GLU A 201 -5.35 -0.57 2.27
CA GLU A 201 -6.56 -0.86 1.47
C GLU A 201 -6.55 -2.28 0.87
N LYS A 202 -5.52 -3.08 1.19
CA LYS A 202 -5.26 -4.39 0.55
C LYS A 202 -5.06 -4.28 -0.97
N GLU A 203 -4.59 -3.11 -1.40
CA GLU A 203 -4.21 -2.80 -2.76
C GLU A 203 -3.04 -3.67 -3.22
N ALA A 204 -3.05 -4.07 -4.49
CA ALA A 204 -2.00 -4.88 -5.08
C ALA A 204 -0.73 -4.04 -5.34
N LEU A 205 0.47 -4.56 -5.03
CA LEU A 205 1.72 -3.80 -5.10
C LEU A 205 2.77 -4.42 -6.05
N ASP A 206 3.10 -3.72 -7.13
CA ASP A 206 4.20 -4.06 -8.04
C ASP A 206 5.54 -3.51 -7.56
N GLY A 207 6.65 -4.07 -8.05
CA GLY A 207 8.00 -3.57 -7.80
C GLY A 207 8.67 -4.05 -6.51
N ALA A 208 8.04 -4.94 -5.73
CA ALA A 208 8.71 -5.61 -4.62
C ALA A 208 9.73 -6.61 -5.18
N GLU A 209 10.95 -6.63 -4.64
CA GLU A 209 11.99 -7.56 -5.07
C GLU A 209 12.19 -8.66 -4.03
N PHE A 210 12.19 -9.90 -4.51
CA PHE A 210 12.38 -11.11 -3.70
C PHE A 210 13.57 -11.91 -4.18
N ILE A 211 14.24 -12.58 -3.25
CA ILE A 211 15.19 -13.66 -3.55
C ILE A 211 14.64 -14.98 -3.00
N LEU A 212 15.01 -16.08 -3.67
CA LEU A 212 14.53 -17.41 -3.32
C LEU A 212 15.71 -18.30 -2.93
N SER A 213 15.58 -18.97 -1.79
CA SER A 213 16.64 -19.79 -1.23
C SER A 213 16.15 -21.17 -0.80
N LYS A 214 17.08 -22.11 -0.69
CA LYS A 214 16.88 -23.43 -0.08
C LYS A 214 18.07 -23.78 0.80
N THR A 215 17.88 -24.74 1.71
CA THR A 215 18.97 -25.29 2.52
C THR A 215 19.27 -26.72 2.08
N GLU A 216 20.52 -26.97 1.66
CA GLU A 216 21.00 -28.31 1.28
C GLU A 216 22.27 -28.62 2.09
N GLY A 217 22.28 -29.75 2.80
CA GLY A 217 23.43 -30.14 3.62
C GLY A 217 23.83 -29.12 4.70
N GLY A 218 22.85 -28.33 5.19
CA GLY A 218 23.10 -27.24 6.16
C GLY A 218 23.62 -25.94 5.55
N ILE A 219 23.78 -25.87 4.22
CA ILE A 219 24.25 -24.68 3.51
C ILE A 219 23.05 -24.03 2.81
N VAL A 220 22.87 -22.73 3.04
CA VAL A 220 21.87 -21.93 2.33
C VAL A 220 22.38 -21.59 0.94
N LYS A 221 21.54 -21.81 -0.07
CA LYS A 221 21.81 -21.45 -1.46
C LYS A 221 20.66 -20.64 -2.04
N TYR A 222 20.97 -19.73 -2.95
CA TYR A 222 20.04 -18.81 -3.60
C TYR A 222 19.97 -19.12 -5.09
N ILE A 223 18.80 -18.94 -5.71
CA ILE A 223 18.68 -19.03 -7.17
C ILE A 223 19.57 -17.95 -7.79
N HIS A 224 20.40 -18.34 -8.76
CA HIS A 224 21.37 -17.45 -9.41
C HIS A 224 21.10 -17.29 -10.90
N SER A 225 21.01 -18.40 -11.62
CA SER A 225 20.80 -18.43 -13.07
C SER A 225 19.99 -19.67 -13.47
N VAL A 226 19.89 -19.91 -14.77
CA VAL A 226 19.30 -21.14 -15.32
C VAL A 226 20.32 -21.87 -16.18
N LYS A 227 20.27 -23.20 -16.18
CA LYS A 227 21.07 -24.06 -17.05
C LYS A 227 20.37 -25.39 -17.24
N ASP A 228 20.29 -25.86 -18.48
CA ASP A 228 19.74 -27.17 -18.86
C ASP A 228 18.28 -27.37 -18.39
N GLY A 229 17.47 -26.32 -18.48
CA GLY A 229 16.06 -26.34 -18.04
C GLY A 229 15.87 -26.34 -16.52
N LEU A 230 16.92 -26.08 -15.73
CA LEU A 230 16.88 -26.06 -14.27
C LEU A 230 17.49 -24.78 -13.70
N TYR A 231 17.05 -24.39 -12.51
CA TYR A 231 17.71 -23.34 -11.75
C TYR A 231 19.10 -23.77 -11.29
N THR A 232 20.04 -22.83 -11.33
CA THR A 232 21.36 -22.94 -10.71
C THR A 232 21.38 -22.16 -9.41
N TRP A 233 22.31 -22.54 -8.52
CA TRP A 233 22.32 -22.08 -7.14
C TRP A 233 23.69 -21.54 -6.74
N THR A 234 23.70 -20.41 -6.03
CA THR A 234 24.91 -19.79 -5.47
C THR A 234 24.83 -19.72 -3.95
N THR A 235 25.97 -19.66 -3.27
CA THR A 235 26.04 -19.35 -1.83
C THR A 235 26.21 -17.85 -1.57
N ASP A 236 26.55 -17.07 -2.60
CA ASP A 236 26.63 -15.62 -2.53
C ASP A 236 25.24 -14.99 -2.70
N GLN A 237 24.65 -14.53 -1.60
CA GLN A 237 23.35 -13.87 -1.59
C GLN A 237 23.31 -12.64 -2.51
N THR A 238 24.43 -11.93 -2.69
CA THR A 238 24.48 -10.72 -3.52
C THR A 238 24.39 -11.03 -5.01
N ALA A 239 24.66 -12.27 -5.41
CA ALA A 239 24.53 -12.76 -6.77
C ALA A 239 23.17 -13.45 -7.03
N ALA A 240 22.24 -13.43 -6.07
CA ALA A 240 20.93 -14.04 -6.24
C ALA A 240 20.10 -13.32 -7.32
N LYS A 241 19.23 -14.07 -8.01
CA LYS A 241 18.21 -13.50 -8.90
C LYS A 241 17.15 -12.80 -8.06
N HIS A 242 16.89 -11.54 -8.40
CA HIS A 242 15.78 -10.77 -7.86
C HIS A 242 14.54 -11.01 -8.73
N PHE A 243 13.47 -11.47 -8.10
CA PHE A 243 12.15 -11.69 -8.68
C PHE A 243 11.24 -10.54 -8.29
N VAL A 244 10.59 -9.89 -9.26
CA VAL A 244 9.86 -8.64 -9.04
C VAL A 244 8.35 -8.87 -9.13
N THR A 245 7.56 -8.30 -8.22
CA THR A 245 6.09 -8.32 -8.35
C THR A 245 5.61 -7.51 -9.54
N GLY A 246 4.55 -7.99 -10.18
CA GLY A 246 4.09 -7.58 -11.51
C GLY A 246 4.59 -8.49 -12.64
N HIS A 247 5.42 -9.50 -12.33
CA HIS A 247 6.05 -10.38 -13.30
C HIS A 247 5.89 -11.88 -13.01
N MET A 248 5.90 -12.67 -14.09
CA MET A 248 6.04 -14.12 -14.10
C MET A 248 7.42 -14.49 -14.63
N TYR A 249 8.05 -15.48 -14.01
CA TYR A 249 9.38 -15.97 -14.35
C TYR A 249 9.34 -17.45 -14.71
N ASP A 250 9.94 -17.75 -15.86
CA ASP A 250 10.08 -19.10 -16.41
C ASP A 250 11.56 -19.37 -16.78
N ILE A 251 11.90 -20.60 -17.15
CA ILE A 251 13.25 -20.98 -17.57
C ILE A 251 13.33 -20.87 -19.09
N GLY A 252 14.05 -19.86 -19.60
CA GLY A 252 14.33 -19.71 -21.02
C GLY A 252 15.57 -20.50 -21.48
N ASP A 253 15.80 -20.51 -22.80
CA ASP A 253 16.87 -21.30 -23.44
C ASP A 253 18.29 -20.98 -22.92
N LYS A 254 18.54 -19.73 -22.49
CA LYS A 254 19.85 -19.24 -22.06
C LYS A 254 19.83 -18.46 -20.75
N ASP A 255 18.67 -17.92 -20.38
CA ASP A 255 18.47 -17.08 -19.22
C ASP A 255 17.00 -17.18 -18.77
N PHE A 256 16.63 -16.53 -17.66
CA PHE A 256 15.24 -16.42 -17.23
C PHE A 256 14.36 -15.83 -18.35
N SER A 257 13.18 -16.41 -18.57
CA SER A 257 12.12 -15.77 -19.33
C SER A 257 11.25 -14.95 -18.38
N GLU A 258 10.94 -13.72 -18.74
CA GLU A 258 10.18 -12.78 -17.89
C GLU A 258 9.00 -12.20 -18.67
N GLU A 259 7.80 -12.34 -18.11
CA GLU A 259 6.56 -11.81 -18.69
C GLU A 259 5.79 -10.99 -17.65
N LYS A 260 4.94 -10.07 -18.09
CA LYS A 260 4.06 -9.34 -17.18
C LYS A 260 2.91 -10.25 -16.72
N THR A 261 2.47 -10.05 -15.48
CA THR A 261 1.29 -10.71 -14.92
C THR A 261 0.39 -9.68 -14.24
N ASP A 262 -0.60 -10.14 -13.48
CA ASP A 262 -1.53 -9.25 -12.77
C ASP A 262 -0.77 -8.39 -11.74
N ASN A 263 -1.26 -7.17 -11.51
CA ASN A 263 -0.66 -6.28 -10.52
C ASN A 263 -0.59 -6.95 -9.14
N GLY A 264 0.51 -6.74 -8.43
CA GLY A 264 0.84 -7.35 -7.15
C GLY A 264 1.14 -8.84 -7.21
N GLN A 265 1.11 -9.47 -8.39
CA GLN A 265 1.40 -10.89 -8.51
C GLN A 265 2.87 -11.14 -8.87
N LEU A 266 3.49 -12.10 -8.22
CA LEU A 266 4.77 -12.67 -8.66
C LEU A 266 4.57 -14.17 -8.89
N ILE A 267 4.97 -14.68 -10.04
CA ILE A 267 4.92 -16.12 -10.35
C ILE A 267 6.33 -16.61 -10.67
N VAL A 268 6.77 -17.69 -10.00
CA VAL A 268 8.05 -18.35 -10.27
C VAL A 268 7.77 -19.81 -10.58
N ASN A 269 7.94 -20.19 -11.85
CA ASN A 269 7.71 -21.55 -12.35
C ASN A 269 8.95 -22.42 -12.18
N HIS A 270 8.85 -23.69 -12.58
CA HIS A 270 9.95 -24.65 -12.68
C HIS A 270 10.78 -24.90 -11.42
N LEU A 271 10.17 -24.72 -10.25
CA LEU A 271 10.81 -25.08 -8.98
C LEU A 271 10.83 -26.60 -8.83
N GLU A 272 11.98 -27.13 -8.42
CA GLU A 272 12.12 -28.53 -8.03
C GLU A 272 11.27 -28.82 -6.77
N VAL A 273 10.97 -30.09 -6.52
CA VAL A 273 10.42 -30.51 -5.21
C VAL A 273 11.42 -30.15 -4.11
N GLY A 274 10.94 -29.50 -3.06
CA GLY A 274 11.78 -29.08 -1.94
C GLY A 274 11.18 -27.98 -1.07
N ALA A 275 11.85 -27.72 0.04
CA ALA A 275 11.55 -26.63 0.96
C ALA A 275 12.37 -25.39 0.62
N TYR A 276 11.70 -24.25 0.60
CA TYR A 276 12.23 -22.97 0.16
C TYR A 276 11.90 -21.84 1.15
N VAL A 277 12.73 -20.80 1.13
CA VAL A 277 12.47 -19.53 1.80
C VAL A 277 12.48 -18.42 0.76
N LEU A 278 11.37 -17.70 0.68
CA LEU A 278 11.25 -16.45 -0.07
C LEU A 278 11.60 -15.29 0.87
N GLU A 279 12.53 -14.43 0.47
CA GLU A 279 12.97 -13.26 1.24
C GLU A 279 12.70 -11.97 0.47
N GLU A 280 11.91 -11.06 1.03
CA GLU A 280 11.73 -9.71 0.49
C GLU A 280 12.97 -8.87 0.81
N VAL A 281 13.69 -8.47 -0.24
CA VAL A 281 14.92 -7.68 -0.12
C VAL A 281 14.67 -6.20 -0.39
N LYS A 282 13.57 -5.86 -1.06
CA LYS A 282 13.17 -4.48 -1.34
C LYS A 282 11.64 -4.36 -1.44
N ALA A 283 11.09 -3.39 -0.73
CA ALA A 283 9.69 -3.03 -0.83
C ALA A 283 9.39 -2.23 -2.12
N PRO A 284 8.12 -2.24 -2.59
CA PRO A 284 7.59 -1.30 -3.56
C PRO A 284 7.76 0.17 -3.14
N ASP A 285 7.63 1.07 -4.11
CA ASP A 285 7.53 2.50 -3.86
C ASP A 285 6.33 2.83 -2.95
N ASN A 286 6.50 3.79 -2.03
CA ASN A 286 5.50 4.19 -1.04
C ASN A 286 4.97 3.02 -0.17
N ALA A 287 5.80 2.00 0.06
CA ALA A 287 5.51 0.88 0.94
C ALA A 287 6.77 0.49 1.74
N THR A 288 6.62 -0.30 2.81
CA THR A 288 7.79 -0.81 3.56
C THR A 288 7.56 -2.21 4.12
N ILE A 289 8.66 -2.97 4.26
CA ILE A 289 8.66 -4.39 4.65
C ILE A 289 8.20 -4.53 6.10
N ILE A 290 7.26 -5.43 6.38
CA ILE A 290 6.95 -5.84 7.75
C ILE A 290 7.95 -6.94 8.14
N GLU A 291 8.75 -6.73 9.19
CA GLU A 291 9.89 -7.62 9.50
C GLU A 291 9.49 -9.08 9.71
N GLU A 292 8.33 -9.33 10.32
CA GLU A 292 7.80 -10.69 10.51
C GLU A 292 7.47 -11.41 9.19
N GLN A 293 7.21 -10.66 8.11
CA GLN A 293 6.86 -11.20 6.79
C GLN A 293 8.03 -11.16 5.80
N ARG A 294 9.17 -10.57 6.19
CA ARG A 294 10.38 -10.49 5.36
C ARG A 294 10.78 -11.86 4.80
N LYS A 295 10.67 -12.92 5.61
CA LYS A 295 10.99 -14.30 5.22
C LYS A 295 9.76 -15.19 5.30
N THR A 296 9.37 -15.75 4.17
CA THR A 296 8.22 -16.66 4.06
C THR A 296 8.68 -18.04 3.59
N SER A 297 8.47 -19.05 4.43
CA SER A 297 8.78 -20.44 4.08
C SER A 297 7.65 -21.11 3.29
N PHE A 298 8.01 -21.95 2.33
CA PHE A 298 7.07 -22.76 1.55
C PHE A 298 7.72 -24.05 1.06
N GLU A 299 6.90 -24.99 0.59
CA GLU A 299 7.37 -26.30 0.12
C GLU A 299 6.60 -26.71 -1.14
N ILE A 300 7.34 -27.17 -2.14
CA ILE A 300 6.82 -27.83 -3.34
C ILE A 300 6.95 -29.34 -3.14
N THR A 301 5.86 -30.08 -3.33
CA THR A 301 5.86 -31.54 -3.26
C THR A 301 5.31 -32.14 -4.54
N SER A 302 5.51 -33.44 -4.75
CA SER A 302 4.95 -34.17 -5.89
C SER A 302 3.41 -34.12 -5.96
N GLU A 303 2.73 -33.96 -4.82
CA GLU A 303 1.27 -33.81 -4.74
C GLU A 303 0.80 -32.35 -4.83
N LYS A 304 1.67 -31.40 -4.50
CA LYS A 304 1.38 -29.96 -4.44
C LYS A 304 2.41 -29.17 -5.23
N THR A 305 2.21 -29.16 -6.54
CA THR A 305 3.07 -28.44 -7.48
C THR A 305 2.82 -26.93 -7.47
N GLN A 306 1.65 -26.44 -7.05
CA GLN A 306 1.37 -25.00 -6.95
C GLN A 306 1.20 -24.54 -5.50
N VAL A 307 1.91 -23.47 -5.12
CA VAL A 307 1.83 -22.86 -3.79
C VAL A 307 1.54 -21.38 -3.89
N GLU A 308 0.48 -20.93 -3.22
CA GLU A 308 0.17 -19.51 -3.09
C GLU A 308 0.62 -18.94 -1.73
N LYS A 309 1.15 -17.72 -1.74
CA LYS A 309 1.51 -16.94 -0.56
C LYS A 309 0.99 -15.52 -0.69
N THR A 310 0.54 -14.93 0.41
CA THR A 310 0.21 -13.50 0.49
C THR A 310 1.22 -12.82 1.39
N ILE A 311 1.84 -11.74 0.90
CA ILE A 311 2.87 -10.99 1.61
C ILE A 311 2.47 -9.52 1.65
N THR A 312 2.38 -8.97 2.85
CA THR A 312 1.90 -7.62 3.09
C THR A 312 3.07 -6.67 3.33
N ASN A 313 3.02 -5.47 2.75
CA ASN A 313 3.87 -4.36 3.19
C ASN A 313 3.02 -3.29 3.85
N ASP A 314 3.64 -2.53 4.72
CA ASP A 314 2.99 -1.36 5.29
C ASP A 314 2.82 -0.27 4.24
N THR A 315 1.56 0.16 4.10
CA THR A 315 1.13 1.30 3.30
C THR A 315 0.28 2.22 4.18
N SER A 316 0.05 3.45 3.76
CA SER A 316 -0.76 4.41 4.51
C SER A 316 -1.95 4.89 3.69
N LYS A 317 -3.09 5.05 4.34
CA LYS A 317 -4.29 5.69 3.80
C LYS A 317 -4.83 6.68 4.81
N VAL A 318 -4.82 7.97 4.46
CA VAL A 318 -5.42 9.01 5.28
C VAL A 318 -6.81 9.36 4.77
N GLU A 319 -7.74 9.49 5.71
CA GLU A 319 -9.10 9.94 5.48
C GLU A 319 -9.37 11.18 6.31
N LYS A 320 -10.28 12.02 5.81
CA LYS A 320 -10.75 13.20 6.51
C LYS A 320 -12.25 13.35 6.35
N THR A 321 -12.95 13.50 7.46
CA THR A 321 -14.42 13.53 7.47
C THR A 321 -14.95 14.62 8.40
N THR A 322 -16.21 14.99 8.19
CA THR A 322 -16.99 15.88 9.06
C THR A 322 -18.23 15.14 9.58
N PRO A 323 -18.06 14.15 10.48
CA PRO A 323 -19.09 13.13 10.74
C PRO A 323 -20.40 13.66 11.38
N LYS A 324 -20.39 14.89 11.89
CA LYS A 324 -21.56 15.55 12.48
C LYS A 324 -22.20 16.58 11.55
N LEU A 325 -21.54 16.97 10.47
CA LEU A 325 -22.06 17.94 9.52
C LEU A 325 -23.06 17.25 8.59
N LYS A 326 -24.25 17.84 8.47
CA LYS A 326 -25.26 17.43 7.49
C LYS A 326 -25.29 18.50 6.41
N GLY A 327 -25.06 18.13 5.15
CA GLY A 327 -24.90 19.09 4.07
C GLY A 327 -23.50 19.70 4.05
N GLN A 328 -23.39 20.92 3.53
CA GLN A 328 -22.12 21.65 3.37
C GLN A 328 -22.16 23.04 4.02
N ASP A 329 -23.36 23.54 4.32
CA ASP A 329 -23.60 24.89 4.78
C ASP A 329 -23.51 25.02 6.30
N VAL A 330 -22.81 26.07 6.72
CA VAL A 330 -22.61 26.44 8.11
C VAL A 330 -22.75 27.95 8.27
N THR A 331 -23.10 28.42 9.47
CA THR A 331 -22.96 29.85 9.77
C THR A 331 -21.50 30.20 10.05
N ILE A 332 -21.10 31.44 9.79
CA ILE A 332 -19.78 31.93 10.26
C ILE A 332 -19.73 31.82 11.79
N GLY A 333 -18.63 31.28 12.33
CA GLY A 333 -18.48 30.95 13.74
C GLY A 333 -19.08 29.62 14.21
N GLU A 334 -19.84 28.88 13.37
CA GLU A 334 -20.32 27.53 13.71
C GLU A 334 -19.14 26.56 13.77
N HIS A 335 -19.03 25.82 14.87
CA HIS A 335 -17.98 24.83 15.07
C HIS A 335 -18.31 23.53 14.32
N VAL A 336 -17.48 23.21 13.34
CA VAL A 336 -17.52 21.97 12.54
C VAL A 336 -16.58 20.94 13.17
N HIS A 337 -17.12 19.77 13.46
CA HIS A 337 -16.36 18.62 13.96
C HIS A 337 -15.65 17.93 12.78
N TYR A 338 -14.32 17.91 12.80
CA TYR A 338 -13.47 17.21 11.85
C TYR A 338 -12.77 16.02 12.48
N GLU A 339 -12.58 14.97 11.68
CA GLU A 339 -11.77 13.81 12.04
C GLU A 339 -10.76 13.51 10.93
N ILE A 340 -9.47 13.39 11.28
CA ILE A 340 -8.42 12.82 10.42
C ILE A 340 -8.17 11.40 10.92
N SER A 341 -8.26 10.41 10.04
CA SER A 341 -8.02 8.99 10.36
C SER A 341 -6.98 8.38 9.44
N VAL A 342 -6.09 7.55 9.97
CA VAL A 342 -5.12 6.80 9.18
C VAL A 342 -4.85 5.45 9.82
N ASN A 343 -4.58 4.43 9.01
CA ASN A 343 -4.15 3.12 9.51
C ASN A 343 -2.75 3.22 10.17
N ILE A 344 -2.59 2.57 11.30
CA ILE A 344 -1.31 2.37 11.96
C ILE A 344 -0.62 1.19 11.25
N PRO A 345 0.65 1.34 10.81
CA PRO A 345 1.42 0.24 10.22
C PRO A 345 1.40 -1.03 11.08
N GLN A 346 1.35 -2.20 10.45
CA GLN A 346 1.43 -3.50 11.13
C GLN A 346 2.82 -3.69 11.76
N GLY A 347 3.87 -3.25 11.06
CA GLY A 347 5.24 -3.23 11.55
C GLY A 347 5.60 -1.99 12.39
N ILE A 348 4.63 -1.28 12.98
CA ILE A 348 4.90 0.01 13.66
C ILE A 348 5.96 -0.09 14.78
N ALA A 349 6.07 -1.27 15.40
CA ALA A 349 7.05 -1.57 16.45
C ALA A 349 8.34 -2.23 15.94
N ASP A 350 8.46 -2.43 14.61
CA ASP A 350 9.64 -3.05 13.99
C ASP A 350 10.92 -2.28 14.30
N LYS A 351 12.04 -3.00 14.25
CA LYS A 351 13.37 -2.48 14.55
C LYS A 351 14.26 -2.52 13.32
N GLU A 352 15.09 -1.49 13.17
CA GLU A 352 16.23 -1.49 12.25
C GLU A 352 17.52 -1.51 13.09
N GLY A 353 18.09 -2.71 13.25
CA GLY A 353 19.12 -2.96 14.25
C GLY A 353 18.55 -2.77 15.67
N GLU A 354 19.18 -1.91 16.47
CA GLU A 354 18.72 -1.59 17.83
C GLU A 354 17.66 -0.46 17.87
N ASN A 355 17.47 0.25 16.75
CA ASN A 355 16.61 1.44 16.67
C ASN A 355 15.18 1.08 16.26
N ASN A 356 14.21 1.89 16.67
CA ASN A 356 12.86 1.82 16.10
C ASN A 356 12.94 2.16 14.61
N LYS A 357 12.29 1.34 13.79
CA LYS A 357 12.13 1.59 12.36
C LYS A 357 11.37 2.90 12.13
N TYR A 358 10.16 2.99 12.69
CA TYR A 358 9.37 4.22 12.62
C TYR A 358 9.83 5.23 13.67
N THR A 359 10.39 6.34 13.19
CA THR A 359 10.84 7.47 14.04
C THR A 359 10.02 8.75 13.82
N LYS A 360 9.14 8.74 12.81
CA LYS A 360 8.28 9.86 12.42
C LYS A 360 6.87 9.33 12.17
N PHE A 361 5.85 10.03 12.68
CA PHE A 361 4.44 9.81 12.32
C PHE A 361 3.70 11.13 12.46
N HIS A 362 3.48 11.80 11.33
CA HIS A 362 2.85 13.12 11.27
C HIS A 362 1.49 13.05 10.59
N LEU A 363 0.48 13.68 11.20
CA LEU A 363 -0.77 14.05 10.53
C LEU A 363 -0.71 15.55 10.25
N ILE A 364 -0.89 15.93 8.99
CA ILE A 364 -0.74 17.30 8.52
C ILE A 364 -2.10 17.75 7.98
N ASP A 365 -2.59 18.88 8.49
CA ASP A 365 -3.80 19.54 8.02
C ASP A 365 -3.42 20.78 7.21
N THR A 366 -4.12 21.01 6.10
CA THR A 366 -3.99 22.23 5.30
C THR A 366 -5.38 22.69 4.89
N HIS A 367 -5.74 23.91 5.30
CA HIS A 367 -7.07 24.46 5.13
C HIS A 367 -7.04 25.83 4.43
N ASP A 368 -8.18 26.27 3.90
CA ASP A 368 -8.29 27.63 3.37
C ASP A 368 -8.16 28.70 4.48
N PRO A 369 -7.72 29.93 4.15
CA PRO A 369 -7.56 31.01 5.14
C PRO A 369 -8.85 31.40 5.88
N ALA A 370 -10.02 31.12 5.30
CA ALA A 370 -11.30 31.40 5.95
C ALA A 370 -11.70 30.36 7.01
N LEU A 371 -10.87 29.35 7.23
CA LEU A 371 -11.05 28.34 8.27
C LEU A 371 -10.09 28.58 9.41
N SER A 372 -10.58 28.51 10.64
CA SER A 372 -9.77 28.65 11.86
C SER A 372 -10.00 27.49 12.82
N LEU A 373 -8.91 26.96 13.37
CA LEU A 373 -8.94 25.94 14.42
C LEU A 373 -9.57 26.53 15.70
N SER A 374 -10.46 25.78 16.35
CA SER A 374 -11.04 26.16 17.62
C SER A 374 -10.12 25.77 18.79
N GLU A 375 -9.47 26.77 19.37
CA GLU A 375 -8.66 26.58 20.58
C GLU A 375 -9.52 26.30 21.82
N THR A 376 -10.80 26.71 21.82
CA THR A 376 -11.69 26.60 22.98
C THR A 376 -12.28 25.20 23.13
N LEU A 377 -12.63 24.53 22.03
CA LEU A 377 -13.10 23.14 22.05
C LEU A 377 -11.95 22.12 22.06
N GLY A 378 -10.75 22.55 21.65
CA GLY A 378 -9.53 21.74 21.68
C GLY A 378 -9.54 20.58 20.68
N TYR A 379 -8.69 19.59 20.96
CA TYR A 379 -8.48 18.42 20.10
C TYR A 379 -8.13 17.18 20.93
N THR A 380 -8.27 16.00 20.33
CA THR A 380 -7.93 14.71 20.98
C THR A 380 -7.42 13.71 19.94
N LEU A 381 -6.35 12.99 20.28
CA LEU A 381 -5.77 11.93 19.46
C LEU A 381 -6.09 10.56 20.05
N TYR A 382 -6.46 9.60 19.20
CA TYR A 382 -6.84 8.25 19.58
C TYR A 382 -6.02 7.21 18.82
N ASP A 383 -5.64 6.13 19.50
CA ASP A 383 -5.25 4.83 18.90
C ASP A 383 -6.45 3.88 19.06
N GLY A 384 -7.17 3.64 17.97
CA GLY A 384 -8.49 3.02 18.01
C GLY A 384 -9.46 3.85 18.88
N ASP A 385 -9.91 3.25 19.98
CA ASP A 385 -10.78 3.92 20.98
C ASP A 385 -9.98 4.51 22.16
N LYS A 386 -8.68 4.22 22.26
CA LYS A 386 -7.84 4.67 23.38
C LYS A 386 -7.36 6.10 23.14
N VAL A 387 -7.71 7.01 24.05
CA VAL A 387 -7.14 8.36 24.07
C VAL A 387 -5.62 8.29 24.34
N ILE A 388 -4.85 8.96 23.50
CA ILE A 388 -3.41 9.15 23.69
C ILE A 388 -3.21 10.38 24.58
N ASP A 389 -2.38 10.25 25.62
CA ASP A 389 -2.05 11.37 26.50
C ASP A 389 -1.32 12.48 25.71
N PRO A 390 -1.70 13.77 25.87
CA PRO A 390 -1.06 14.90 25.21
C PRO A 390 0.47 15.01 25.40
N VAL A 391 1.07 14.36 26.40
CA VAL A 391 2.54 14.29 26.53
C VAL A 391 3.20 13.51 25.38
N ASN A 392 2.45 12.65 24.69
CA ASN A 392 2.96 11.73 23.67
C ASN A 392 2.80 12.25 22.23
N TYR A 393 2.28 13.46 22.04
CA TYR A 393 2.22 14.10 20.73
C TYR A 393 2.26 15.62 20.86
N THR A 394 2.64 16.31 19.80
CA THR A 394 2.62 17.77 19.75
C THR A 394 1.73 18.25 18.60
N VAL A 395 1.06 19.38 18.78
CA VAL A 395 0.31 20.07 17.73
C VAL A 395 0.96 21.42 17.47
N THR A 396 1.49 21.60 16.26
CA THR A 396 2.16 22.84 15.84
C THR A 396 1.30 23.55 14.81
N LEU A 397 0.83 24.75 15.16
CA LEU A 397 0.04 25.61 14.27
C LEU A 397 0.91 26.23 13.17
N GLN A 398 0.31 26.41 12.00
CA GLN A 398 0.87 27.07 10.83
C GLN A 398 -0.18 28.07 10.31
N GLU A 399 0.19 28.97 9.40
CA GLU A 399 -0.69 30.04 8.92
C GLU A 399 -2.05 29.52 8.38
N ASN A 400 -2.02 28.39 7.66
CA ASN A 400 -3.20 27.79 7.02
C ASN A 400 -3.25 26.27 7.25
N GLY A 401 -2.91 25.83 8.48
CA GLY A 401 -2.87 24.42 8.81
C GLY A 401 -2.23 24.12 10.15
N PHE A 402 -2.02 22.83 10.41
CA PHE A 402 -1.28 22.37 11.59
C PHE A 402 -0.63 21.02 11.33
N THR A 403 0.29 20.63 12.20
CA THR A 403 0.86 19.27 12.21
C THR A 403 0.73 18.65 13.58
N VAL A 404 0.16 17.45 13.63
CA VAL A 404 0.16 16.56 14.79
C VAL A 404 1.35 15.61 14.63
N ALA A 405 2.35 15.73 15.49
CA ALA A 405 3.53 14.87 15.47
C ALA A 405 3.53 13.94 16.70
N ILE A 406 3.54 12.63 16.48
CA ILE A 406 3.66 11.66 17.57
C ILE A 406 5.11 11.62 18.07
N ALA A 407 5.28 11.59 19.38
CA ALA A 407 6.59 11.51 20.01
C ALA A 407 7.31 10.22 19.58
N PRO A 408 8.58 10.27 19.10
CA PRO A 408 9.28 9.09 18.58
C PRO A 408 9.36 7.90 19.55
N ALA A 409 9.40 8.16 20.85
CA ALA A 409 9.42 7.12 21.88
C ALA A 409 8.06 6.41 22.05
N TYR A 410 6.96 7.06 21.66
CA TYR A 410 5.60 6.52 21.77
C TYR A 410 5.12 5.81 20.50
N ILE A 411 5.71 6.12 19.32
CA ILE A 411 5.39 5.46 18.04
C ILE A 411 5.35 3.92 18.14
N PRO A 412 6.37 3.22 18.68
CA PRO A 412 6.34 1.75 18.76
C PRO A 412 5.33 1.21 19.79
N LEU A 413 4.71 2.06 20.60
CA LEU A 413 3.68 1.70 21.58
C LEU A 413 2.26 1.82 21.01
N LEU A 414 2.12 2.32 19.77
CA LEU A 414 0.87 2.31 19.03
C LEU A 414 0.48 0.86 18.70
N THR A 415 -0.82 0.60 18.65
CA THR A 415 -1.34 -0.73 18.38
C THR A 415 -1.22 -1.05 16.87
N PRO A 416 -0.46 -2.08 16.47
CA PRO A 416 -0.35 -2.48 15.08
C PRO A 416 -1.69 -2.69 14.39
N GLY A 417 -1.87 -2.12 13.19
CA GLY A 417 -3.08 -2.31 12.39
C GLY A 417 -4.33 -1.58 12.86
N ASN A 418 -4.31 -0.87 13.98
CA ASN A 418 -5.42 -0.02 14.42
C ASN A 418 -5.53 1.25 13.56
N THR A 419 -6.52 2.10 13.87
CA THR A 419 -6.65 3.44 13.28
C THR A 419 -6.16 4.50 14.25
N LEU A 420 -5.24 5.35 13.80
CA LEU A 420 -4.89 6.59 14.48
C LEU A 420 -5.88 7.67 14.05
N ARG A 421 -6.59 8.26 15.01
CA ARG A 421 -7.69 9.21 14.73
C ARG A 421 -7.51 10.51 15.51
N PHE A 422 -7.46 11.63 14.82
CA PHE A 422 -7.36 12.97 15.39
C PHE A 422 -8.68 13.72 15.25
N VAL A 423 -9.27 14.09 16.38
CA VAL A 423 -10.54 14.82 16.50
C VAL A 423 -10.26 16.27 16.84
N TYR A 424 -10.86 17.20 16.09
CA TYR A 424 -10.69 18.64 16.29
C TYR A 424 -11.88 19.42 15.73
N PHE A 425 -11.96 20.70 16.05
CA PHE A 425 -13.05 21.57 15.64
C PHE A 425 -12.50 22.78 14.88
N MET A 426 -13.15 23.16 13.78
CA MET A 426 -12.85 24.38 13.05
C MET A 426 -14.13 25.20 12.81
N HIS A 427 -13.99 26.47 12.47
CA HIS A 427 -15.11 27.31 12.08
C HIS A 427 -14.73 28.23 10.92
N LEU A 428 -15.73 28.71 10.17
CA LEU A 428 -15.54 29.79 9.23
C LEU A 428 -15.31 31.10 10.00
N ASN A 429 -14.29 31.87 9.60
CA ASN A 429 -13.90 33.15 10.20
C ASN A 429 -14.37 34.35 9.34
N GLU A 430 -13.92 35.55 9.68
CA GLU A 430 -14.33 36.81 9.04
C GLU A 430 -13.98 36.92 7.54
N LEU A 431 -13.08 36.08 7.03
CA LEU A 431 -12.71 36.02 5.60
C LEU A 431 -13.69 35.18 4.77
N ALA A 432 -14.70 34.58 5.41
CA ALA A 432 -15.71 33.79 4.73
C ALA A 432 -16.63 34.67 3.84
N ASP A 433 -16.91 34.16 2.65
CA ASP A 433 -17.56 34.83 1.53
C ASP A 433 -18.59 33.84 0.96
N PRO A 434 -19.88 34.21 0.89
CA PRO A 434 -20.94 33.32 0.40
C PRO A 434 -20.84 32.97 -1.09
N THR A 435 -19.86 33.52 -1.82
CA THR A 435 -19.55 33.16 -3.21
C THR A 435 -18.50 32.07 -3.35
N LYS A 436 -17.96 31.56 -2.23
CA LYS A 436 -16.86 30.59 -2.21
C LYS A 436 -17.17 29.41 -1.31
N GLY A 437 -16.59 28.28 -1.65
CA GLY A 437 -16.49 27.15 -0.76
C GLY A 437 -15.05 26.92 -0.27
N TYR A 438 -14.94 26.33 0.92
CA TYR A 438 -13.71 26.25 1.70
C TYR A 438 -13.30 24.80 1.94
N LYS A 439 -12.05 24.51 1.58
CA LYS A 439 -11.44 23.18 1.61
C LYS A 439 -10.61 23.00 2.86
N ASN A 440 -10.54 21.75 3.29
CA ASN A 440 -9.59 21.32 4.28
C ASN A 440 -9.07 19.93 3.93
N GLN A 441 -7.78 19.77 3.73
CA GLN A 441 -7.13 18.51 3.34
C GLN A 441 -6.32 17.93 4.50
N ALA A 442 -6.08 16.63 4.46
CA ALA A 442 -5.16 15.96 5.37
C ALA A 442 -4.08 15.19 4.59
N LYS A 443 -2.89 15.11 5.18
CA LYS A 443 -1.77 14.30 4.71
C LYS A 443 -1.20 13.50 5.87
N VAL A 444 -0.78 12.27 5.63
CA VAL A 444 0.05 11.49 6.56
C VAL A 444 1.47 11.37 6.02
N GLU A 445 2.45 11.44 6.91
CA GLU A 445 3.85 11.11 6.61
C GLU A 445 4.45 10.32 7.77
N ASN A 446 4.85 9.06 7.54
CA ASN A 446 5.45 8.21 8.58
C ASN A 446 6.93 7.86 8.33
N GLY A 447 7.57 8.57 7.40
CA GLY A 447 8.98 8.37 7.04
C GLY A 447 9.22 7.32 5.95
N TYR A 448 8.30 6.37 5.77
CA TYR A 448 8.37 5.34 4.71
C TYR A 448 7.27 5.49 3.66
N THR A 449 6.11 5.98 4.10
CA THR A 449 4.93 6.13 3.27
C THR A 449 4.30 7.49 3.52
N GLU A 450 3.67 8.01 2.49
CA GLU A 450 2.83 9.20 2.55
C GLU A 450 1.53 8.98 1.79
N ASP A 451 0.48 9.64 2.25
CA ASP A 451 -0.79 9.70 1.55
C ASP A 451 -1.46 11.04 1.83
N LYS A 452 -2.29 11.50 0.90
CA LYS A 452 -3.01 12.77 1.00
C LYS A 452 -4.46 12.57 0.59
N THR A 453 -5.37 13.09 1.39
CA THR A 453 -6.79 13.08 1.04
C THR A 453 -7.03 13.81 -0.27
N PRO A 454 -8.01 13.39 -1.09
CA PRO A 454 -8.48 14.22 -2.18
C PRO A 454 -8.95 15.59 -1.65
N PRO A 455 -9.10 16.61 -2.52
CA PRO A 455 -9.78 17.85 -2.14
C PRO A 455 -11.14 17.50 -1.53
N THR A 456 -11.37 17.89 -0.28
CA THR A 456 -12.64 17.62 0.40
C THR A 456 -13.76 18.39 -0.28
N THR A 457 -15.00 17.92 -0.04
CA THR A 457 -16.18 18.76 -0.22
C THR A 457 -15.99 20.08 0.50
N GLU A 458 -16.28 21.17 -0.20
CA GLU A 458 -16.16 22.52 0.32
C GLU A 458 -17.24 22.75 1.38
N ILE A 459 -16.89 23.32 2.53
CA ILE A 459 -17.90 23.93 3.40
C ILE A 459 -18.24 25.31 2.88
N VAL A 460 -19.49 25.72 3.00
CA VAL A 460 -20.00 26.98 2.45
C VAL A 460 -20.76 27.77 3.50
N THR A 461 -20.92 29.06 3.25
CA THR A 461 -21.89 29.90 3.96
C THR A 461 -22.83 30.55 2.95
N GLY A 462 -24.04 30.88 3.37
CA GLY A 462 -25.04 31.54 2.56
C GLY A 462 -25.13 33.05 2.79
N GLY A 463 -25.91 33.68 1.91
CA GLY A 463 -26.28 35.08 2.03
C GLY A 463 -27.47 35.45 1.15
N LYS A 464 -27.99 36.66 1.32
CA LYS A 464 -29.07 37.23 0.52
C LYS A 464 -28.86 38.71 0.30
N ARG A 465 -29.26 39.19 -0.88
CA ARG A 465 -29.13 40.59 -1.31
C ARG A 465 -30.51 41.21 -1.49
N PHE A 466 -30.66 42.44 -1.01
CA PHE A 466 -31.86 43.26 -1.19
C PHE A 466 -31.51 44.64 -1.73
N VAL A 467 -32.48 45.30 -2.37
CA VAL A 467 -32.39 46.72 -2.74
C VAL A 467 -33.64 47.45 -2.28
N LYS A 468 -33.45 48.45 -1.44
CA LYS A 468 -34.49 49.36 -0.99
C LYS A 468 -34.83 50.34 -2.12
N VAL A 469 -36.09 50.36 -2.56
CA VAL A 469 -36.53 51.22 -3.67
C VAL A 469 -37.78 52.04 -3.34
N ASP A 470 -37.98 53.11 -4.11
CA ASP A 470 -39.23 53.86 -4.15
C ASP A 470 -40.32 53.04 -4.86
N GLY A 471 -41.39 52.73 -4.11
CA GLY A 471 -42.52 51.95 -4.58
C GLY A 471 -43.59 52.76 -5.32
N ASP A 472 -43.46 54.10 -5.38
CA ASP A 472 -44.41 54.97 -6.09
C ASP A 472 -44.01 55.22 -7.55
N VAL A 473 -42.77 54.90 -7.93
CA VAL A 473 -42.27 55.04 -9.29
C VAL A 473 -41.99 53.68 -9.94
N SER A 474 -42.10 53.61 -11.26
CA SER A 474 -41.79 52.39 -12.02
C SER A 474 -40.30 52.14 -12.22
N THR A 475 -39.46 53.16 -11.97
CA THR A 475 -37.99 53.08 -12.03
C THR A 475 -37.44 52.52 -10.73
N ASN A 476 -36.36 51.72 -10.78
CA ASN A 476 -35.68 51.20 -9.58
C ASN A 476 -34.87 52.31 -8.88
N GLN A 477 -35.55 53.33 -8.36
CA GLN A 477 -34.89 54.42 -7.65
C GLN A 477 -34.52 53.97 -6.24
N PRO A 478 -33.22 53.93 -5.88
CA PRO A 478 -32.77 53.46 -4.58
C PRO A 478 -33.14 54.44 -3.46
N LEU A 479 -33.34 53.91 -2.24
CA LEU A 479 -33.64 54.70 -1.04
C LEU A 479 -32.64 54.40 0.08
N ALA A 480 -31.96 55.44 0.54
CA ALA A 480 -31.05 55.39 1.68
C ALA A 480 -31.76 55.54 3.03
N GLY A 481 -31.13 55.04 4.08
CA GLY A 481 -31.49 55.30 5.48
C GLY A 481 -32.62 54.43 6.05
N ALA A 482 -33.15 53.48 5.28
CA ALA A 482 -34.00 52.42 5.84
C ALA A 482 -33.17 51.51 6.75
N GLN A 483 -33.72 51.10 7.89
CA GLN A 483 -33.06 50.18 8.83
C GLN A 483 -33.84 48.88 8.98
N PHE A 484 -33.12 47.76 9.00
CA PHE A 484 -33.68 46.42 9.05
C PHE A 484 -33.03 45.55 10.11
N VAL A 485 -33.78 44.58 10.60
CA VAL A 485 -33.26 43.44 11.37
C VAL A 485 -33.73 42.14 10.72
N VAL A 486 -32.97 41.05 10.93
CA VAL A 486 -33.32 39.72 10.42
C VAL A 486 -33.83 38.85 11.56
N ARG A 487 -34.89 38.08 11.30
CA ARG A 487 -35.54 37.18 12.24
C ARG A 487 -35.47 35.74 11.73
N ASP A 488 -35.40 34.78 12.65
CA ASP A 488 -35.42 33.35 12.32
C ASP A 488 -36.83 32.83 11.98
N LYS A 489 -37.88 33.46 12.54
CA LYS A 489 -39.28 33.03 12.38
C LYS A 489 -40.23 34.21 12.17
N ASN A 490 -41.37 33.92 11.50
CA ASN A 490 -42.45 34.87 11.30
C ASN A 490 -43.49 34.86 12.43
N VAL A 491 -43.04 35.03 13.67
CA VAL A 491 -43.89 35.17 14.86
C VAL A 491 -43.34 36.26 15.77
N ASP A 492 -44.13 36.78 16.70
CA ASP A 492 -43.68 37.90 17.55
C ASP A 492 -42.57 37.49 18.51
N ALA A 493 -42.63 36.27 19.05
CA ALA A 493 -41.57 35.64 19.83
C ALA A 493 -40.58 34.92 18.90
N SER A 494 -39.78 35.68 18.17
CA SER A 494 -38.68 35.15 17.33
C SER A 494 -37.34 35.63 17.85
N ASP A 495 -36.28 34.97 17.41
CA ASP A 495 -34.93 35.46 17.64
C ASP A 495 -34.49 36.36 16.49
N TYR A 496 -33.55 37.23 16.79
CA TYR A 496 -32.97 38.22 15.89
C TYR A 496 -31.50 37.91 15.62
N LEU A 497 -31.08 38.13 14.38
CA LEU A 497 -29.72 37.91 13.94
C LEU A 497 -28.76 38.88 14.64
N VAL A 498 -27.65 38.34 15.14
CA VAL A 498 -26.51 39.09 15.67
C VAL A 498 -25.26 38.65 14.93
N ILE A 499 -24.56 39.60 14.33
CA ILE A 499 -23.25 39.44 13.70
C ILE A 499 -22.23 40.16 14.56
N ASP A 500 -21.26 39.42 15.07
CA ASP A 500 -20.12 39.99 15.79
C ASP A 500 -19.29 40.87 14.84
N SER A 501 -19.02 42.11 15.23
CA SER A 501 -18.40 43.11 14.34
C SER A 501 -16.92 42.86 14.06
N GLN A 502 -16.26 41.96 14.79
CA GLN A 502 -14.84 41.65 14.61
C GLN A 502 -14.65 40.33 13.85
N THR A 503 -15.41 39.31 14.21
CA THR A 503 -15.27 37.93 13.71
C THR A 503 -16.28 37.56 12.64
N ASN A 504 -17.28 38.41 12.39
CA ASN A 504 -18.47 38.11 11.58
C ASN A 504 -19.25 36.87 12.06
N ALA A 505 -18.98 36.38 13.28
CA ALA A 505 -19.66 35.22 13.83
C ALA A 505 -21.15 35.50 13.99
N VAL A 506 -21.98 34.56 13.52
CA VAL A 506 -23.43 34.67 13.53
C VAL A 506 -23.99 33.97 14.77
N SER A 507 -24.86 34.69 15.47
CA SER A 507 -25.63 34.18 16.60
C SER A 507 -27.05 34.75 16.58
N TRP A 508 -27.90 34.28 17.51
CA TRP A 508 -29.31 34.66 17.60
C TRP A 508 -29.66 35.10 19.02
N THR A 509 -30.42 36.17 19.15
CA THR A 509 -30.86 36.72 20.45
C THR A 509 -32.37 36.98 20.46
N SER A 510 -33.03 36.78 21.60
CA SER A 510 -34.44 37.15 21.77
C SER A 510 -34.65 38.66 21.98
N GLU A 511 -33.57 39.42 22.20
CA GLU A 511 -33.59 40.85 22.48
C GLU A 511 -33.39 41.70 21.21
N LYS A 512 -34.48 42.31 20.71
CA LYS A 512 -34.46 43.11 19.45
C LYS A 512 -33.43 44.25 19.46
N ASN A 513 -33.18 44.88 20.61
CA ASN A 513 -32.20 45.96 20.76
C ASN A 513 -30.74 45.50 20.66
N GLN A 514 -30.48 44.19 20.74
CA GLN A 514 -29.16 43.60 20.53
C GLN A 514 -28.95 43.10 19.09
N ALA A 515 -29.99 43.12 18.26
CA ALA A 515 -29.95 42.66 16.87
C ALA A 515 -29.01 43.51 16.01
N THR A 516 -28.37 42.89 15.02
CA THR A 516 -27.63 43.61 13.99
C THR A 516 -28.60 44.42 13.13
N VAL A 517 -28.34 45.72 13.06
CA VAL A 517 -29.13 46.66 12.25
C VAL A 517 -28.45 46.83 10.89
N PHE A 518 -29.16 46.45 9.83
CA PHE A 518 -28.74 46.65 8.45
C PHE A 518 -29.32 47.95 7.92
N VAL A 519 -28.47 48.86 7.46
CA VAL A 519 -28.89 50.18 6.96
C VAL A 519 -28.71 50.24 5.45
N ALA A 520 -29.77 50.59 4.71
CA ALA A 520 -29.70 50.80 3.27
C ALA A 520 -28.82 52.02 2.94
N GLY A 521 -27.77 51.81 2.14
CA GLY A 521 -26.88 52.87 1.66
C GLY A 521 -27.50 53.75 0.58
N GLU A 522 -26.70 54.63 -0.02
CA GLU A 522 -27.11 55.50 -1.14
C GLU A 522 -27.52 54.71 -2.41
N ASP A 523 -26.96 53.53 -2.59
CA ASP A 523 -27.34 52.57 -3.64
C ASP A 523 -28.58 51.72 -3.27
N GLY A 524 -29.09 51.88 -2.05
CA GLY A 524 -30.20 51.12 -1.48
C GLY A 524 -29.88 49.66 -1.19
N ILE A 525 -28.64 49.20 -1.38
CA ILE A 525 -28.27 47.78 -1.27
C ILE A 525 -28.18 47.37 0.21
N ILE A 526 -28.63 46.16 0.49
CA ILE A 526 -28.50 45.48 1.78
C ILE A 526 -28.02 44.06 1.51
N ASP A 527 -26.81 43.75 1.97
CA ASP A 527 -26.24 42.41 1.89
C ASP A 527 -26.24 41.77 3.29
N ILE A 528 -26.79 40.56 3.37
CA ILE A 528 -26.80 39.73 4.58
C ILE A 528 -26.01 38.47 4.25
N THR A 529 -24.92 38.22 4.98
CA THR A 529 -24.00 37.10 4.73
C THR A 529 -23.74 36.31 6.00
N GLY A 530 -23.09 35.15 5.88
CA GLY A 530 -22.70 34.33 7.02
C GLY A 530 -23.79 33.38 7.54
N LEU A 531 -24.92 33.27 6.83
CA LEU A 531 -26.07 32.48 7.25
C LEU A 531 -26.01 31.04 6.73
N LYS A 532 -26.58 30.13 7.51
CA LYS A 532 -26.88 28.76 7.08
C LYS A 532 -28.02 28.79 6.06
N TYR A 533 -28.18 27.72 5.27
CA TYR A 533 -29.31 27.62 4.37
C TYR A 533 -30.60 27.45 5.16
N GLY A 534 -31.65 28.15 4.73
CA GLY A 534 -32.89 28.25 5.51
C GLY A 534 -33.81 29.35 5.05
N THR A 535 -34.89 29.55 5.80
CA THR A 535 -35.86 30.63 5.57
C THR A 535 -35.79 31.60 6.73
N TYR A 536 -35.73 32.89 6.41
CA TYR A 536 -35.57 33.99 7.35
C TYR A 536 -36.54 35.12 7.00
N PHE A 537 -36.66 36.11 7.88
CA PHE A 537 -37.59 37.22 7.71
C PHE A 537 -36.90 38.55 7.94
N LEU A 538 -36.98 39.44 6.95
CA LEU A 538 -36.47 40.80 7.02
C LEU A 538 -37.58 41.71 7.57
N GLU A 539 -37.29 42.41 8.67
CA GLU A 539 -38.21 43.35 9.32
C GLU A 539 -37.66 44.78 9.19
N GLU A 540 -38.43 45.68 8.56
CA GLU A 540 -38.11 47.11 8.55
C GLU A 540 -38.40 47.71 9.93
N THR A 541 -37.39 48.30 10.54
CA THR A 541 -37.49 48.95 11.86
C THR A 541 -37.55 50.47 11.75
N GLN A 542 -37.02 51.02 10.65
CA GLN A 542 -37.11 52.43 10.32
C GLN A 542 -37.23 52.61 8.81
N ALA A 543 -38.27 53.32 8.37
CA ALA A 543 -38.44 53.70 6.97
C ALA A 543 -37.52 54.87 6.58
N PRO A 544 -37.18 55.02 5.28
CA PRO A 544 -36.58 56.24 4.76
C PRO A 544 -37.42 57.47 5.10
N LYS A 545 -36.76 58.63 5.18
CA LYS A 545 -37.43 59.90 5.45
C LYS A 545 -38.55 60.15 4.43
N ASP A 546 -39.73 60.56 4.91
CA ASP A 546 -40.94 60.82 4.12
C ASP A 546 -41.65 59.58 3.54
N TYR A 547 -41.21 58.37 3.87
CA TYR A 547 -41.85 57.10 3.50
C TYR A 547 -42.60 56.44 4.67
N VAL A 548 -43.55 55.56 4.32
CA VAL A 548 -44.31 54.73 5.26
C VAL A 548 -43.50 53.49 5.65
N LEU A 549 -43.52 53.12 6.93
CA LEU A 549 -42.91 51.90 7.46
C LEU A 549 -43.68 50.66 7.00
N LEU A 550 -42.96 49.63 6.56
CA LEU A 550 -43.57 48.34 6.25
C LEU A 550 -44.17 47.69 7.49
N HIS A 551 -45.42 47.24 7.39
CA HIS A 551 -46.09 46.49 8.45
C HIS A 551 -45.78 44.99 8.38
N ASP A 552 -45.69 44.45 7.16
CA ASP A 552 -45.44 43.03 6.93
C ASP A 552 -43.93 42.75 6.84
N ARG A 553 -43.53 41.61 7.40
CA ARG A 553 -42.15 41.10 7.29
C ARG A 553 -41.96 40.42 5.95
N ILE A 554 -40.75 40.51 5.40
CA ILE A 554 -40.43 39.93 4.09
C ILE A 554 -39.75 38.58 4.30
N SER A 555 -40.42 37.51 3.86
CA SER A 555 -39.85 36.15 3.89
C SER A 555 -38.79 36.01 2.80
N PHE A 556 -37.64 35.44 3.12
CA PHE A 556 -36.60 35.13 2.14
C PHE A 556 -35.91 33.80 2.42
N GLY A 557 -35.53 33.10 1.35
CA GLY A 557 -34.72 31.89 1.42
C GLY A 557 -33.23 32.21 1.24
N VAL A 558 -32.39 31.50 1.98
CA VAL A 558 -30.95 31.41 1.80
C VAL A 558 -30.63 29.99 1.34
N ASP A 559 -29.97 29.87 0.20
CA ASP A 559 -29.55 28.62 -0.42
C ASP A 559 -28.28 28.84 -1.25
N GLU A 560 -27.81 27.80 -1.96
CA GLU A 560 -26.61 27.85 -2.81
C GLU A 560 -26.67 28.97 -3.88
N TYR A 561 -27.88 29.35 -4.30
CA TYR A 561 -28.11 30.29 -5.40
C TYR A 561 -28.75 31.61 -4.94
N SER A 562 -28.85 31.87 -3.64
CA SER A 562 -29.51 33.05 -3.11
C SER A 562 -28.62 34.31 -3.12
N TYR A 563 -27.30 34.12 -3.18
CA TYR A 563 -26.31 35.21 -3.24
C TYR A 563 -25.59 35.31 -4.58
N GLN A 564 -25.23 34.16 -5.18
CA GLN A 564 -24.54 34.08 -6.46
C GLN A 564 -25.11 32.95 -7.32
N ARG A 565 -25.11 33.11 -8.63
CA ARG A 565 -25.42 32.05 -9.59
C ARG A 565 -24.43 32.10 -10.75
N ALA A 566 -23.80 30.97 -11.06
CA ALA A 566 -22.84 30.85 -12.16
C ALA A 566 -21.73 31.93 -12.15
N GLY A 567 -21.18 32.23 -10.98
CA GLY A 567 -20.11 33.22 -10.83
C GLY A 567 -20.56 34.69 -10.81
N GLN A 568 -21.86 34.97 -10.95
CA GLN A 568 -22.42 36.33 -10.92
C GLN A 568 -23.31 36.53 -9.69
N LEU A 569 -23.19 37.69 -9.05
CA LEU A 569 -24.07 38.04 -7.94
C LEU A 569 -25.52 38.06 -8.42
N VAL A 570 -26.41 37.53 -7.58
CA VAL A 570 -27.85 37.55 -7.84
C VAL A 570 -28.35 38.99 -7.77
N GLU A 571 -29.26 39.34 -8.68
CA GLU A 571 -29.95 40.63 -8.66
C GLU A 571 -30.66 40.83 -7.31
N PRO A 572 -30.42 41.94 -6.59
CA PRO A 572 -30.98 42.15 -5.27
C PRO A 572 -32.52 42.15 -5.29
N GLU A 573 -33.12 41.52 -4.29
CA GLU A 573 -34.58 41.47 -4.15
C GLU A 573 -35.13 42.84 -3.74
N LYS A 574 -36.14 43.33 -4.45
CA LYS A 574 -36.66 44.69 -4.23
C LYS A 574 -37.50 44.77 -2.97
N VAL A 575 -37.23 45.78 -2.15
CA VAL A 575 -38.00 46.13 -0.95
C VAL A 575 -38.60 47.53 -1.12
N PRO A 576 -39.85 47.66 -1.64
CA PRO A 576 -40.46 48.95 -1.95
C PRO A 576 -41.11 49.63 -0.73
N ASN A 577 -40.90 50.94 -0.53
CA ASN A 577 -41.74 51.75 0.37
C ASN A 577 -42.53 52.79 -0.43
N LYS A 578 -43.68 53.18 0.09
CA LYS A 578 -44.51 54.26 -0.48
C LYS A 578 -44.34 55.55 0.31
N HIS A 579 -44.43 56.69 -0.35
CA HIS A 579 -44.40 58.00 0.29
C HIS A 579 -45.57 58.15 1.26
N LYS A 580 -45.35 58.94 2.31
CA LYS A 580 -46.44 59.41 3.17
C LYS A 580 -47.40 60.25 2.33
N GLY A 581 -48.69 59.99 2.48
CA GLY A 581 -49.73 60.73 1.76
C GLY A 581 -49.70 62.22 2.07
N LEU A 582 -49.97 63.05 1.06
CA LEU A 582 -50.19 64.48 1.23
C LEU A 582 -51.64 64.72 1.62
N LEU A 583 -51.87 65.59 2.61
CA LEU A 583 -53.21 66.09 2.87
C LEU A 583 -53.67 66.98 1.69
N PRO A 584 -54.92 66.84 1.22
CA PRO A 584 -55.42 67.72 0.17
C PRO A 584 -55.47 69.17 0.68
N SER A 585 -54.81 70.08 -0.03
CA SER A 585 -54.93 71.51 0.25
C SER A 585 -56.29 71.99 -0.23
N THR A 586 -57.25 72.18 0.68
CA THR A 586 -58.53 72.82 0.40
C THR A 586 -58.33 74.35 0.32
N GLY A 587 -57.74 74.80 -0.79
CA GLY A 587 -57.43 76.20 -1.04
C GLY A 587 -56.70 76.47 -2.36
N GLY A 588 -56.82 75.57 -3.35
CA GLY A 588 -56.18 75.75 -4.65
C GLY A 588 -56.75 76.92 -5.45
N LYS A 589 -55.94 77.50 -6.36
CA LYS A 589 -56.27 78.67 -7.20
C LYS A 589 -57.59 78.56 -7.99
N GLY A 590 -58.17 77.37 -8.15
CA GLY A 590 -59.46 77.13 -8.80
C GLY A 590 -60.65 77.77 -8.09
N ILE A 591 -60.62 77.95 -6.76
CA ILE A 591 -61.74 78.59 -6.04
C ILE A 591 -61.89 80.07 -6.41
N TYR A 592 -60.77 80.76 -6.70
CA TYR A 592 -60.79 82.15 -7.16
C TYR A 592 -61.42 82.29 -8.55
N LEU A 593 -61.27 81.28 -9.43
CA LEU A 593 -61.92 81.26 -10.73
C LEU A 593 -63.45 81.08 -10.60
N SER A 594 -63.90 80.20 -9.70
CA SER A 594 -65.33 80.00 -9.42
C SER A 594 -65.98 81.25 -8.82
N ILE A 595 -65.30 81.93 -7.88
CA ILE A 595 -65.80 83.16 -7.26
C ILE A 595 -65.86 84.32 -8.27
N THR A 596 -64.85 84.45 -9.15
CA THR A 596 -64.83 85.51 -10.18
C THR A 596 -65.90 85.30 -11.25
N ILE A 597 -66.14 84.06 -11.70
CA ILE A 597 -67.24 83.75 -12.63
C ILE A 597 -68.60 84.03 -11.96
N GLY A 598 -68.78 83.65 -10.69
CA GLY A 598 -70.01 83.91 -9.94
C GLY A 598 -70.31 85.41 -9.77
N LEU A 599 -69.29 86.21 -9.44
CA LEU A 599 -69.40 87.68 -9.38
C LEU A 599 -69.69 88.29 -10.76
N GLY A 600 -69.05 87.77 -11.82
CA GLY A 600 -69.28 88.21 -13.20
C GLY A 600 -70.73 87.98 -13.65
N LEU A 601 -71.27 86.78 -13.41
CA LEU A 601 -72.67 86.45 -13.74
C LEU A 601 -73.66 87.30 -12.92
N SER A 602 -73.35 87.57 -11.65
CA SER A 602 -74.18 88.42 -10.79
C SER A 602 -74.22 89.87 -11.29
N LEU A 603 -73.09 90.41 -11.75
CA LEU A 603 -73.02 91.76 -12.34
C LEU A 603 -73.78 91.86 -13.68
N ILE A 604 -73.73 90.81 -14.50
CA ILE A 604 -74.50 90.74 -15.76
C ILE A 604 -76.01 90.72 -15.47
N ALA A 605 -76.45 89.95 -14.46
CA ALA A 605 -77.86 89.90 -14.05
C ALA A 605 -78.36 91.25 -13.49
N VAL A 606 -77.56 91.92 -12.66
CA VAL A 606 -77.88 93.27 -12.13
C VAL A 606 -77.93 94.29 -13.27
N GLY A 607 -76.97 94.26 -14.20
CA GLY A 607 -76.97 95.13 -15.39
C GLY A 607 -78.19 94.93 -16.29
N TYR A 608 -78.62 93.68 -16.48
CA TYR A 608 -79.85 93.36 -17.23
C TYR A 608 -81.11 93.90 -16.53
N PHE A 609 -81.22 93.74 -15.21
CA PHE A 609 -82.36 94.25 -14.43
C PHE A 609 -82.42 95.78 -14.41
N LEU A 610 -81.28 96.47 -14.30
CA LEU A 610 -81.21 97.93 -14.35
C LEU A 610 -81.55 98.49 -15.75
N LYS A 611 -81.21 97.77 -16.83
CA LYS A 611 -81.59 98.15 -18.20
C LYS A 611 -83.09 97.96 -18.46
N LYS A 612 -83.70 96.90 -17.90
CA LYS A 612 -85.15 96.66 -18.01
C LYS A 612 -86.00 97.71 -17.28
N LYS A 613 -85.49 98.29 -16.18
CA LYS A 613 -86.17 99.35 -15.41
C LYS A 613 -86.09 100.75 -16.04
N ARG A 614 -85.29 100.93 -17.10
CA ARG A 614 -85.10 102.21 -17.81
C ARG A 614 -85.91 102.31 -19.11
N ASN A 615 -86.56 101.21 -19.52
CA ASN A 615 -87.43 101.11 -20.70
C ASN A 615 -88.86 100.65 -20.34
N SER A 616 -89.35 100.99 -19.14
CA SER A 616 -90.75 100.79 -18.74
C SER A 616 -91.28 101.96 -17.93
#